data_AF-A0A959CUV0-F1
#
_entry.id   AF-A0A959CUV0-F1
#
_cell.length_a   1.000
_cell.length_b   1.000
_cell.length_c   1.000
_cell.angle_alpha   90.00
_cell.angle_beta   90.00
_cell.angle_gamma   90.00
#
_symmetry.space_group_name_H-M   'P 1'
#
loop_
_entity.id
_entity.type
_entity.pdbx_description
1 polymer ?
#
loop_
_entity_poly.entity_id
_entity_poly.type
_entity_poly.pdbx_seq_one_letter_code
_entity_poly.pdbx_strand_id
1 'polypeptide(L)'
;MSKRNKLQKFAELLTFPNVYENFNPMEPQLYGINGEPVSMKGEWASKHFGNDNPITLELACGRGEYTLGLAQQNPHRNFIGLDVKGARIWKGARIALEKGLKNAA
;
A
#
# COMPACT_ATOMS: atom_id res chain seq x y z
N MET A 1 -8.80 13.83 -22.38
CA MET A 1 -7.50 13.10 -22.40
C MET A 1 -7.31 12.24 -21.14
N SER A 2 -7.98 11.08 -21.01
CA SER A 2 -7.95 10.30 -19.74
C SER A 2 -7.33 8.89 -19.82
N LYS A 3 -6.99 8.37 -21.00
CA LYS A 3 -6.43 7.00 -21.14
C LYS A 3 -4.94 6.86 -20.81
N ARG A 4 -4.09 7.88 -21.04
CA ARG A 4 -2.63 7.78 -20.82
C ARG A 4 -2.20 7.74 -19.34
N ASN A 5 -3.02 8.26 -18.43
CA ASN A 5 -2.63 8.43 -17.03
C ASN A 5 -2.74 7.13 -16.21
N LYS A 6 -3.55 6.15 -16.63
CA LYS A 6 -3.75 4.91 -15.87
C LYS A 6 -2.54 3.99 -15.93
N LEU A 7 -1.97 3.77 -17.12
CA LEU A 7 -0.78 2.92 -17.30
C LEU A 7 0.44 3.52 -16.60
N GLN A 8 0.58 4.85 -16.67
CA GLN A 8 1.62 5.57 -15.93
C GLN A 8 1.49 5.33 -14.42
N LYS A 9 0.28 5.44 -13.86
CA LYS A 9 0.07 5.16 -12.43
C LYS A 9 0.47 3.75 -12.04
N PHE A 10 0.14 2.74 -12.85
CA PHE A 10 0.59 1.36 -12.57
C PHE A 10 2.11 1.23 -12.61
N ALA A 11 2.76 1.82 -13.62
CA ALA A 11 4.22 1.82 -13.71
C ALA A 11 4.88 2.51 -12.49
N GLU A 12 4.27 3.61 -12.00
CA GLU A 12 4.75 4.30 -10.80
C GLU A 12 4.49 3.50 -9.51
N LEU A 13 3.36 2.80 -9.38
CA LEU A 13 3.06 1.98 -8.20
C LEU A 13 4.14 0.93 -7.95
N LEU A 14 4.70 0.33 -9.01
CA LEU A 14 5.82 -0.63 -8.91
C LEU A 14 7.09 -0.01 -8.31
N THR A 15 7.19 1.32 -8.25
CA THR A 15 8.33 2.01 -7.64
C THR A 15 8.07 2.41 -6.18
N PHE A 16 6.85 2.23 -5.67
CA PHE A 16 6.47 2.68 -4.34
C PHE A 16 6.77 1.60 -3.30
N PRO A 17 7.65 1.87 -2.30
CA PRO A 17 8.02 0.86 -1.29
C PRO A 17 6.88 0.54 -0.31
N ASN A 18 5.82 1.35 -0.31
CA ASN A 18 4.63 1.16 0.49
C ASN A 18 3.46 0.55 -0.29
N VAL A 19 3.69 -0.02 -1.47
CA VAL A 19 2.65 -0.70 -2.25
C VAL A 19 3.10 -2.11 -2.56
N TYR A 20 2.14 -3.04 -2.45
CA TYR A 20 2.29 -4.43 -2.83
C TYR A 20 1.14 -4.80 -3.75
N GLU A 21 1.44 -5.45 -4.88
CA GLU A 21 0.44 -5.85 -5.86
C GLU A 21 0.31 -7.37 -5.93
N ASN A 22 -0.92 -7.83 -6.15
CA ASN A 22 -1.23 -9.20 -6.51
C ASN A 22 -1.88 -9.17 -7.90
N PHE A 23 -1.29 -9.89 -8.85
CA PHE A 23 -1.79 -9.95 -10.23
C PHE A 23 -2.69 -11.17 -10.51
N ASN A 24 -2.74 -12.14 -9.59
CA ASN A 24 -3.51 -13.37 -9.71
C ASN A 24 -4.24 -13.67 -8.39
N PRO A 25 -5.56 -13.40 -8.28
CA PRO A 25 -6.30 -13.59 -7.03
C PRO A 25 -6.40 -15.05 -6.58
N MET A 26 -6.10 -16.01 -7.46
CA MET A 26 -6.07 -17.44 -7.11
C MET A 26 -4.76 -17.85 -6.44
N GLU A 27 -3.73 -17.00 -6.49
CA GLU A 27 -2.40 -17.25 -5.94
C GLU A 27 -2.02 -16.13 -4.97
N PRO A 28 -1.72 -16.41 -3.69
CA PRO A 28 -1.41 -15.38 -2.70
C PRO A 28 0.02 -14.81 -2.84
N GLN A 29 0.54 -14.68 -4.06
CA GLN A 29 1.84 -14.08 -4.34
C GLN A 29 1.72 -12.55 -4.37
N LEU A 30 2.58 -11.87 -3.63
CA LEU A 30 2.70 -10.40 -3.66
C LEU A 30 3.97 -10.00 -4.41
N TYR A 31 3.90 -8.86 -5.07
CA TYR A 31 5.01 -8.22 -5.74
C TYR A 31 5.22 -6.84 -5.13
N GLY A 32 6.46 -6.55 -4.73
CA GLY A 32 6.83 -5.27 -4.13
C GLY A 32 7.50 -4.34 -5.15
N ILE A 33 8.49 -3.59 -4.67
CA ILE A 33 9.28 -2.68 -5.50
C ILE A 33 9.91 -3.41 -6.70
N ASN A 34 9.88 -2.75 -7.86
CA ASN A 34 10.37 -3.26 -9.14
C ASN A 34 9.69 -4.56 -9.62
N GLY A 35 8.56 -4.95 -9.02
CA GLY A 35 7.89 -6.21 -9.37
C GLY A 35 8.61 -7.44 -8.80
N GLU A 36 9.44 -7.29 -7.77
CA GLU A 36 10.09 -8.41 -7.12
C GLU A 36 9.10 -9.19 -6.26
N PRO A 37 9.11 -10.54 -6.32
CA PRO A 37 8.22 -11.36 -5.50
C PRO A 37 8.58 -11.24 -4.02
N VAL A 38 7.58 -11.05 -3.17
CA VAL A 38 7.74 -10.93 -1.72
C VAL A 38 6.78 -11.84 -0.96
N SER A 39 7.22 -12.30 0.21
CA SER A 39 6.38 -13.00 1.18
C SER A 39 6.22 -12.13 2.42
N MET A 40 4.97 -11.75 2.71
CA MET A 40 4.62 -10.87 3.85
C MET A 40 3.73 -11.56 4.88
N LYS A 41 3.29 -12.80 4.64
CA LYS A 41 2.36 -13.52 5.51
C LYS A 41 2.99 -13.69 6.91
N GLY A 42 2.40 -13.04 7.91
CA GLY A 42 2.89 -13.05 9.29
C GLY A 42 4.06 -12.11 9.58
N GLU A 43 4.53 -11.34 8.60
CA GLU A 43 5.78 -10.55 8.72
C GLU A 43 5.59 -9.05 8.44
N TRP A 44 4.35 -8.57 8.31
CA TRP A 44 4.06 -7.17 8.00
C TRP A 44 4.66 -6.18 9.01
N ALA A 45 4.47 -6.42 10.30
CA ALA A 45 4.95 -5.53 11.36
C ALA A 45 6.49 -5.40 11.32
N SER A 46 7.19 -6.54 11.24
CA SER A 46 8.66 -6.58 11.25
C SER A 46 9.29 -6.16 9.92
N LYS A 47 8.81 -6.67 8.77
CA LYS A 47 9.45 -6.45 7.46
C LYS A 47 9.06 -5.13 6.79
N HIS A 48 7.81 -4.70 6.93
CA HIS A 48 7.35 -3.45 6.31
C HIS A 48 7.44 -2.27 7.28
N PHE A 49 6.81 -2.40 8.46
CA PHE A 49 6.73 -1.28 9.42
C PHE A 49 7.97 -1.15 10.33
N GLY A 50 8.78 -2.21 10.44
CA GLY A 50 10.00 -2.23 11.27
C GLY A 50 9.72 -2.12 12.78
N ASN A 51 8.53 -2.51 13.23
CA ASN A 51 8.11 -2.42 14.63
C ASN A 51 7.12 -3.55 15.00
N ASP A 52 6.61 -3.53 16.22
CA ASP A 52 5.66 -4.51 16.77
C ASP A 52 4.26 -3.91 17.05
N ASN A 53 3.99 -2.71 16.51
CA ASN A 53 2.69 -2.06 16.69
C ASN A 53 1.56 -2.89 16.06
N PRO A 54 0.35 -2.84 16.63
CA PRO A 54 -0.81 -3.53 16.06
C PRO A 54 -1.12 -3.01 14.65
N ILE A 55 -1.64 -3.89 13.80
CA ILE A 55 -2.00 -3.58 12.41
C ILE A 55 -3.52 -3.50 12.26
N THR A 56 -3.99 -2.46 11.59
CA THR A 56 -5.38 -2.32 11.11
C THR A 56 -5.43 -2.59 9.62
N LEU A 57 -6.36 -3.42 9.17
CA LEU A 57 -6.62 -3.61 7.74
C LEU A 57 -7.89 -2.86 7.34
N GLU A 58 -7.78 -1.95 6.38
CA GLU A 58 -8.91 -1.29 5.72
C GLU A 58 -9.22 -2.02 4.40
N LEU A 59 -10.37 -2.68 4.33
CA LEU A 59 -10.85 -3.31 3.10
C LEU A 59 -11.63 -2.31 2.25
N ALA A 60 -11.42 -2.35 0.93
CA ALA A 60 -11.99 -1.40 -0.03
C ALA A 60 -11.59 0.05 0.26
N CYS A 61 -10.29 0.28 0.53
CA CYS A 61 -9.77 1.59 0.93
C CYS A 61 -9.88 2.67 -0.16
N GLY A 62 -10.19 2.29 -1.41
CA GLY A 62 -10.33 3.22 -2.52
C GLY A 62 -9.05 4.00 -2.79
N ARG A 63 -9.02 5.27 -2.36
CA ARG A 63 -7.85 6.16 -2.50
C ARG A 63 -6.97 6.20 -1.26
N GLY A 64 -7.28 5.41 -0.23
CA GLY A 64 -6.53 5.35 1.03
C GLY A 64 -6.74 6.55 1.95
N GLU A 65 -7.75 7.40 1.70
CA GLU A 65 -7.96 8.64 2.46
C GLU A 65 -8.20 8.37 3.96
N TYR A 66 -8.91 7.29 4.28
CA TYR A 66 -9.18 6.89 5.66
C TYR A 66 -7.96 6.25 6.33
N THR A 67 -7.30 5.27 5.68
CA THR A 67 -5.99 4.73 6.11
C THR A 67 -4.99 5.85 6.44
N LEU A 68 -4.82 6.83 5.55
CA LEU A 68 -3.92 7.97 5.77
C LEU A 68 -4.34 8.83 6.96
N GLY A 69 -5.65 9.10 7.10
CA GLY A 69 -6.18 9.87 8.22
C GLY A 69 -5.92 9.19 9.55
N LEU A 70 -6.15 7.88 9.64
CA LEU A 70 -5.90 7.09 10.83
C LEU A 70 -4.41 6.99 11.16
N ALA A 71 -3.55 6.79 10.15
CA ALA A 71 -2.10 6.73 10.31
C ALA A 71 -1.54 8.05 10.89
N GLN A 72 -2.04 9.20 10.42
CA GLN A 72 -1.67 10.52 10.95
C GLN A 72 -2.10 10.72 12.41
N GLN A 73 -3.28 10.23 12.79
CA GLN A 73 -3.82 10.40 14.13
C GLN A 73 -3.27 9.39 15.15
N ASN A 74 -2.78 8.24 14.69
CA ASN A 74 -2.38 7.12 15.55
C ASN A 74 -0.95 6.64 15.19
N PRO A 75 0.11 7.36 15.61
CA PRO A 75 1.49 7.03 15.24
C PRO A 75 1.98 5.69 15.82
N HIS A 76 1.32 5.17 16.87
CA HIS A 76 1.62 3.89 17.52
C HIS A 76 0.79 2.72 16.98
N ARG A 77 0.15 2.89 15.82
CA ARG A 77 -0.59 1.83 15.12
C ARG A 77 -0.22 1.84 13.64
N ASN A 78 -0.15 0.66 13.06
CA ASN A 78 0.12 0.47 11.64
C ASN A 78 -1.20 0.25 10.89
N PHE A 79 -1.26 0.72 9.64
CA PHE A 79 -2.46 0.65 8.80
C PHE A 79 -2.09 0.09 7.43
N ILE A 80 -2.90 -0.85 6.94
CA ILE A 80 -2.80 -1.41 5.59
C ILE A 80 -4.13 -1.14 4.88
N GLY A 81 -4.08 -0.47 3.73
CA GLY A 81 -5.22 -0.26 2.85
C GLY A 81 -5.23 -1.28 1.71
N LEU A 82 -6.35 -1.98 1.52
CA LEU A 82 -6.53 -2.96 0.44
C LEU A 82 -7.67 -2.53 -0.49
N ASP A 83 -7.40 -2.47 -1.79
CA ASP A 83 -8.41 -2.28 -2.83
C ASP A 83 -8.07 -3.12 -4.07
N VAL A 84 -9.10 -3.62 -4.75
CA VAL A 84 -8.96 -4.43 -5.97
C VAL A 84 -8.45 -3.63 -7.17
N LYS A 85 -8.60 -2.29 -7.16
CA LYS A 85 -8.17 -1.41 -8.27
C LYS A 85 -6.93 -0.61 -7.85
N GLY A 86 -5.74 -1.15 -8.11
CA GLY A 86 -4.44 -0.52 -7.80
C GLY A 86 -4.34 0.96 -8.23
N ALA A 87 -4.83 1.32 -9.42
CA ALA A 87 -4.83 2.71 -9.89
C ALA A 87 -5.57 3.73 -8.97
N ARG A 88 -6.45 3.28 -8.08
CA ARG A 88 -7.09 4.13 -7.07
C ARG A 88 -6.16 4.38 -5.87
N ILE A 89 -5.39 3.37 -5.47
CA ILE A 89 -4.44 3.41 -4.35
C ILE A 89 -3.29 4.39 -4.62
N TRP A 90 -2.88 4.57 -5.88
CA TRP A 90 -1.77 5.45 -6.27
C TRP A 90 -1.79 6.82 -5.59
N LYS A 91 -2.96 7.45 -5.45
CA LYS A 91 -3.06 8.77 -4.81
C LYS A 91 -2.71 8.67 -3.31
N GLY A 92 -3.25 7.68 -2.61
CA GLY A 92 -3.00 7.47 -1.19
C GLY A 92 -1.55 7.10 -0.92
N ALA A 93 -1.02 6.15 -1.69
CA ALA A 93 0.37 5.71 -1.58
C ALA A 93 1.36 6.86 -1.78
N ARG A 94 1.17 7.70 -2.82
CA ARG A 94 1.98 8.92 -3.02
C ARG A 94 1.91 9.86 -1.82
N ILE A 95 0.71 10.13 -1.30
CA ILE A 95 0.54 11.04 -0.17
C ILE A 95 1.25 10.50 1.09
N ALA A 96 1.19 9.19 1.34
CA ALA A 96 1.94 8.57 2.44
C ALA A 96 3.45 8.82 2.29
N LEU A 97 4.01 8.63 1.10
CA LEU A 97 5.43 8.88 0.83
C LEU A 97 5.79 10.36 1.00
N GLU A 98 5.00 11.27 0.41
CA GLU A 98 5.21 12.72 0.49
C GLU A 98 5.13 13.25 1.93
N LYS A 99 4.25 12.68 2.76
CA LYS A 99 4.11 13.03 4.17
C LYS A 99 5.05 12.25 5.10
N GLY A 100 5.83 11.31 4.59
CA GLY A 100 6.71 10.45 5.40
C GLY A 100 5.94 9.56 6.40
N LEU A 101 4.71 9.15 6.07
CA LEU A 101 3.91 8.26 6.92
C LEU A 101 4.43 6.84 6.82
N LYS A 102 5.28 6.45 7.78
CA LYS A 102 5.89 5.11 7.84
C LYS A 102 4.98 4.03 8.41
N ASN A 103 3.80 4.39 8.90
CA ASN A 103 2.80 3.50 9.49
C ASN A 103 1.59 3.26 8.58
N ALA A 104 1.72 3.51 7.27
CA ALA A 104 0.69 3.26 6.26
C ALA A 104 1.26 2.53 5.03
N ALA A 105 0.61 1.43 4.64
CA ALA A 105 0.85 0.67 3.40
C ALA A 105 -0.45 0.55 2.59
#